data_AF-A0A962Z6G9-F1
#
_entry.id   AF-A0A962Z6G9-F1
#
_cell.length_a   1.000
_cell.length_b   1.000
_cell.length_c   1.000
_cell.angle_alpha   90.00
_cell.angle_beta   90.00
_cell.angle_gamma   90.00
#
_symmetry.space_group_name_H-M   'P 1'
#
loop_
_entity.id
_entity.type
_entity.pdbx_description
1 polymer ?
#
loop_
_entity_poly.entity_id
_entity_poly.type
_entity_poly.pdbx_seq_one_letter_code
_entity_poly.pdbx_strand_id
1 'polypeptide(L)'
;MIESDRKMQAHASGRRRAARMLEAADALFCASRAAAIVLGAAALCGARRLRGRPGRIVMLRAHERSGHVRFRELLRSAAVRMVEAGRVDGVESDDVLHALEAPDVQALFLDGSFHPAAGEVFPLPHELIFAARERDRPVLVHAESAARATAMLDAGADLVATGVDDAAGILAGSAPAIARCGRLFTGIGAAMVAHRSGVAEALEALGRTTPKRVSPGPVPLGT
;
A
#
# COMPACT_ATOMS: atom_id res chain seq x y z
N MET A 1 -31.28 -1.31 -13.25
CA MET A 1 -30.87 -2.57 -12.61
C MET A 1 -29.75 -3.27 -13.40
N ILE A 2 -29.98 -3.61 -14.68
CA ILE A 2 -29.03 -4.35 -15.54
C ILE A 2 -27.63 -3.69 -15.68
N GLU A 3 -27.55 -2.37 -15.69
CA GLU A 3 -26.26 -1.66 -15.82
C GLU A 3 -25.44 -1.66 -14.52
N SER A 4 -26.11 -1.70 -13.36
CA SER A 4 -25.46 -1.79 -12.04
C SER A 4 -24.84 -3.17 -11.85
N ASP A 5 -25.55 -4.23 -12.23
CA ASP A 5 -25.05 -5.61 -12.12
C ASP A 5 -23.86 -5.87 -13.05
N ARG A 6 -23.88 -5.33 -14.27
CA ARG A 6 -22.74 -5.39 -15.20
C ARG A 6 -21.52 -4.60 -14.70
N LYS A 7 -21.73 -3.44 -14.06
CA LYS A 7 -20.64 -2.66 -13.41
C LYS A 7 -20.03 -3.44 -12.24
N MET A 8 -20.86 -4.03 -11.37
CA MET A 8 -20.38 -4.86 -10.26
C MET A 8 -19.64 -6.11 -10.73
N GLN A 9 -20.12 -6.80 -11.77
CA GLN A 9 -19.43 -7.97 -12.34
C GLN A 9 -18.08 -7.63 -12.97
N ALA A 10 -17.98 -6.50 -13.69
CA ALA A 10 -16.72 -6.02 -14.27
C ALA A 10 -15.69 -5.63 -13.19
N HIS A 11 -16.14 -5.02 -12.09
CA HIS A 11 -15.28 -4.78 -10.93
C HIS A 11 -14.84 -6.09 -10.27
N ALA A 12 -15.76 -7.05 -10.08
CA ALA A 12 -15.43 -8.33 -9.46
C ALA A 12 -14.43 -9.16 -10.28
N SER A 13 -14.59 -9.21 -11.61
CA SER A 13 -13.65 -9.89 -12.50
C SER A 13 -12.30 -9.16 -12.59
N GLY A 14 -12.32 -7.82 -12.63
CA GLY A 14 -11.13 -6.99 -12.59
C GLY A 14 -10.32 -7.18 -11.31
N ARG A 15 -10.99 -7.21 -10.14
CA ARG A 15 -10.32 -7.37 -8.83
C ARG A 15 -9.53 -8.67 -8.76
N ARG A 16 -10.16 -9.79 -9.17
CA ARG A 16 -9.48 -11.10 -9.25
C ARG A 16 -8.33 -11.11 -10.26
N ARG A 17 -8.40 -10.31 -11.32
CA ARG A 17 -7.31 -10.19 -12.28
C ARG A 17 -6.14 -9.39 -11.69
N ALA A 18 -6.40 -8.23 -11.10
CA ALA A 18 -5.36 -7.43 -10.43
C ALA A 18 -4.69 -8.19 -9.28
N ALA A 19 -5.47 -8.89 -8.44
CA ALA A 19 -4.95 -9.72 -7.36
C ALA A 19 -3.98 -10.79 -7.89
N ARG A 20 -4.35 -11.51 -8.96
CA ARG A 20 -3.46 -12.49 -9.60
C ARG A 20 -2.18 -11.88 -10.18
N MET A 21 -2.27 -10.68 -10.77
CA MET A 21 -1.11 -10.01 -11.38
C MET A 21 -0.12 -9.48 -10.35
N LEU A 22 -0.59 -9.15 -9.15
CA LEU A 22 0.22 -8.68 -8.02
C LEU A 22 0.55 -9.79 -7.02
N GLU A 23 0.22 -11.05 -7.35
CA GLU A 23 0.32 -12.21 -6.46
C GLU A 23 -0.31 -11.98 -5.06
N ALA A 24 -1.38 -11.18 -5.01
CA ALA A 24 -2.11 -10.83 -3.79
C ALA A 24 -3.35 -11.72 -3.59
N ALA A 25 -3.83 -11.81 -2.34
CA ALA A 25 -5.06 -12.56 -2.03
C ALA A 25 -6.32 -11.86 -2.56
N ASP A 26 -6.38 -10.52 -2.51
CA ASP A 26 -7.45 -9.72 -3.11
C ASP A 26 -6.93 -8.31 -3.47
N ALA A 27 -7.72 -7.57 -4.24
CA ALA A 27 -7.43 -6.21 -4.65
C ALA A 27 -8.69 -5.34 -4.77
N LEU A 28 -8.53 -4.02 -4.71
CA LEU A 28 -9.53 -2.99 -4.92
C LEU A 28 -9.01 -1.95 -5.91
N PHE A 29 -9.89 -1.47 -6.79
CA PHE A 29 -9.59 -0.32 -7.65
C PHE A 29 -10.06 0.96 -7.00
N CYS A 30 -9.17 1.93 -6.96
CA CYS A 30 -9.39 3.25 -6.40
C CYS A 30 -9.32 4.30 -7.50
N ALA A 31 -10.03 5.42 -7.33
CA ALA A 31 -10.08 6.53 -8.28
C ALA A 31 -8.70 7.13 -8.60
N SER A 32 -7.74 6.96 -7.69
CA SER A 32 -6.35 7.35 -7.89
C SER A 32 -5.45 6.58 -6.93
N ARG A 33 -4.14 6.66 -7.13
CA ARG A 33 -3.14 6.12 -6.20
C ARG A 33 -3.24 6.77 -4.81
N ALA A 34 -3.45 8.09 -4.76
CA ALA A 34 -3.71 8.80 -3.53
C ALA A 34 -4.94 8.25 -2.79
N ALA A 35 -6.01 7.92 -3.53
CA ALA A 35 -7.19 7.31 -2.94
C ALA A 35 -6.92 5.91 -2.36
N ALA A 36 -6.06 5.11 -3.01
CA ALA A 36 -5.62 3.81 -2.48
C ALA A 36 -4.85 3.97 -1.15
N ILE A 37 -3.94 4.95 -1.06
CA ILE A 37 -3.19 5.26 0.18
C ILE A 37 -4.14 5.68 1.30
N VAL A 38 -5.03 6.65 1.03
CA VAL A 38 -5.99 7.16 2.02
C VAL A 38 -6.88 6.03 2.56
N LEU A 39 -7.40 5.20 1.66
CA LEU A 39 -8.26 4.08 2.04
C LEU A 39 -7.50 3.01 2.84
N GLY A 40 -6.29 2.65 2.40
CA GLY A 40 -5.44 1.70 3.11
C GLY A 40 -5.13 2.19 4.53
N ALA A 41 -4.70 3.44 4.68
CA ALA A 41 -4.38 4.02 5.97
C ALA A 41 -5.61 4.06 6.89
N ALA A 42 -6.77 4.47 6.37
CA ALA A 42 -8.01 4.48 7.13
C ALA A 42 -8.44 3.07 7.57
N ALA A 43 -8.21 2.05 6.74
CA ALA A 43 -8.55 0.66 7.04
C ALA A 43 -7.65 0.07 8.14
N LEU A 44 -6.34 0.32 8.09
CA LEU A 44 -5.40 -0.16 9.10
C LEU A 44 -5.61 0.55 10.45
N CYS A 45 -5.97 1.83 10.42
CA CYS A 45 -6.16 2.64 11.63
C CYS A 45 -7.62 2.67 12.16
N GLY A 46 -8.54 1.93 11.53
CA GLY A 46 -9.99 2.08 11.71
C GLY A 46 -10.50 1.87 13.15
N ALA A 47 -9.83 1.05 13.96
CA ALA A 47 -10.25 0.74 15.33
C ALA A 47 -10.36 1.98 16.25
N ARG A 48 -9.47 2.97 16.09
CA ARG A 48 -9.53 4.21 16.89
C ARG A 48 -10.51 5.22 16.32
N ARG A 49 -10.68 5.24 14.99
CA ARG A 49 -11.66 6.10 14.33
C ARG A 49 -13.09 5.78 14.76
N LEU A 50 -13.41 4.49 14.94
CA LEU A 50 -14.69 4.06 15.51
C LEU A 50 -14.93 4.57 16.94
N ARG A 51 -13.86 4.96 17.65
CA ARG A 51 -13.90 5.56 19.00
C ARG A 51 -13.76 7.09 18.98
N GLY A 52 -13.94 7.72 17.82
CA GLY A 52 -13.82 9.18 17.65
C GLY A 52 -12.40 9.74 17.82
N ARG A 53 -11.36 8.88 17.83
CA ARG A 53 -9.97 9.29 17.94
C ARG A 53 -9.25 9.11 16.60
N PRO A 54 -8.38 10.05 16.20
CA PRO A 54 -7.61 9.89 14.98
C PRO A 54 -6.72 8.64 15.07
N GLY A 55 -6.55 7.99 13.93
CA GLY A 55 -5.57 6.92 13.77
C GLY A 55 -4.14 7.45 13.95
N ARG A 56 -3.17 6.57 14.21
CA ARG A 56 -1.75 6.91 14.23
C ARG A 56 -0.95 5.85 13.49
N ILE A 57 -0.14 6.31 12.55
CA ILE A 57 0.71 5.46 11.69
C ILE A 57 2.13 5.97 11.74
N VAL A 58 3.10 5.06 11.82
CA VAL A 58 4.52 5.41 11.73
C VAL A 58 4.89 5.66 10.28
N MET A 59 5.68 6.69 10.01
CA MET A 59 6.29 6.95 8.71
C MET A 59 7.71 7.47 8.91
N LEU A 60 8.62 7.10 8.01
CA LEU A 60 10.02 7.53 8.07
C LEU A 60 10.12 9.00 7.64
N ARG A 61 10.85 9.84 8.39
CA ARG A 61 10.99 11.27 8.06
C ARG A 61 11.60 11.51 6.69
N ALA A 62 12.54 10.69 6.27
CA ALA A 62 13.16 10.82 4.95
C ALA A 62 12.18 10.61 3.79
N HIS A 63 11.10 9.84 3.98
CA HIS A 63 10.06 9.68 2.96
C HIS A 63 9.30 10.99 2.68
N GLU A 64 9.38 12.01 3.55
CA GLU A 64 8.80 13.33 3.25
C GLU A 64 9.58 14.11 2.19
N ARG A 65 10.85 13.76 1.92
CA ARG A 65 11.69 14.46 0.94
C ARG A 65 11.41 14.08 -0.50
N SER A 66 10.72 12.98 -0.75
CA SER A 66 10.55 12.45 -2.11
C SER A 66 9.80 13.41 -3.05
N GLY A 67 9.18 14.49 -2.54
CA GLY A 67 8.74 15.66 -3.30
C GLY A 67 7.57 15.45 -4.25
N HIS A 68 7.31 14.20 -4.63
CA HIS A 68 6.28 13.81 -5.58
C HIS A 68 4.90 13.61 -4.93
N VAL A 69 4.86 13.27 -3.64
CA VAL A 69 3.59 13.01 -2.93
C VAL A 69 3.61 13.64 -1.54
N ARG A 70 2.57 14.42 -1.23
CA ARG A 70 2.37 15.01 0.10
C ARG A 70 1.72 14.01 1.05
N PHE A 71 2.44 12.97 1.45
CA PHE A 71 1.91 11.88 2.27
C PHE A 71 1.26 12.34 3.58
N ARG A 72 1.84 13.35 4.25
CA ARG A 72 1.25 13.93 5.48
C ARG A 72 -0.18 14.43 5.25
N GLU A 73 -0.45 15.08 4.11
CA GLU A 73 -1.78 15.58 3.75
C GLU A 73 -2.73 14.43 3.41
N LEU A 74 -2.26 13.40 2.70
CA LEU A 74 -3.04 12.20 2.38
C LEU A 74 -3.44 11.45 3.65
N LEU A 75 -2.50 11.17 4.55
CA LEU A 75 -2.75 10.49 5.82
C LEU A 75 -3.72 11.31 6.70
N ARG A 76 -3.58 12.64 6.72
CA ARG A 76 -4.52 13.51 7.42
C ARG A 76 -5.94 13.40 6.85
N SER A 77 -6.08 13.30 5.53
CA SER A 77 -7.36 13.11 4.85
C SER A 77 -8.01 11.76 5.19
N ALA A 78 -7.20 10.76 5.55
CA ALA A 78 -7.65 9.48 6.09
C ALA A 78 -8.07 9.53 7.58
N ALA A 79 -8.04 10.72 8.21
CA ALA A 79 -8.15 10.92 9.66
C ALA A 79 -7.06 10.15 10.45
N VAL A 80 -5.87 10.05 9.85
CA VAL A 80 -4.68 9.42 10.43
C VAL A 80 -3.63 10.49 10.72
N ARG A 81 -3.06 10.46 11.93
CA ARG A 81 -1.92 11.28 12.32
C ARG A 81 -0.64 10.49 12.08
N MET A 82 0.37 11.17 11.57
CA MET A 82 1.68 10.58 11.36
C MET A 82 2.50 10.63 12.66
N VAL A 83 3.20 9.54 12.95
CA VAL A 83 4.25 9.46 13.95
C VAL A 83 5.55 9.29 13.18
N GLU A 84 6.40 10.30 13.23
CA GLU A 84 7.62 10.32 12.46
C GLU A 84 8.73 9.55 13.16
N ALA A 85 9.36 8.62 12.43
CA ALA A 85 10.54 7.89 12.88
C ALA A 85 11.79 8.32 12.11
N GLY A 86 12.93 8.30 12.79
CA GLY A 86 14.24 8.64 12.23
C GLY A 86 14.44 10.12 11.96
N ARG A 87 15.42 10.41 11.09
CA ARG A 87 15.81 11.74 10.65
C ARG A 87 15.53 11.93 9.17
N VAL A 88 15.70 13.16 8.71
CA VAL A 88 15.43 13.56 7.32
C VAL A 88 16.49 13.00 6.36
N ASP A 89 17.66 12.68 6.89
CA ASP A 89 18.89 12.25 6.21
C ASP A 89 19.30 10.80 6.56
N GLY A 90 18.48 10.08 7.33
CA GLY A 90 18.78 8.71 7.73
C GLY A 90 17.75 8.17 8.72
N VAL A 91 17.62 6.86 8.77
CA VAL A 91 16.77 6.19 9.76
C VAL A 91 17.41 4.89 10.19
N GLU A 92 17.50 4.69 11.49
CA GLU A 92 17.93 3.42 12.05
C GLU A 92 16.70 2.55 12.34
N SER A 93 16.85 1.23 12.30
CA SER A 93 15.76 0.30 12.63
C SER A 93 15.19 0.60 14.02
N ASP A 94 16.04 0.92 14.99
CA ASP A 94 15.65 1.22 16.38
C ASP A 94 14.71 2.44 16.48
N ASP A 95 14.90 3.47 15.64
CA ASP A 95 14.00 4.63 15.60
C ASP A 95 12.57 4.20 15.23
N VAL A 96 12.45 3.30 14.25
CA VAL A 96 11.17 2.79 13.77
C VAL A 96 10.55 1.88 14.81
N LEU A 97 11.35 1.00 15.40
CA LEU A 97 10.90 0.08 16.43
C LEU A 97 10.36 0.81 17.66
N HIS A 98 11.10 1.82 18.14
CA HIS A 98 10.68 2.65 19.24
C HIS A 98 9.35 3.37 18.94
N ALA A 99 9.19 3.89 17.71
CA ALA A 99 7.94 4.53 17.31
C ALA A 99 6.75 3.54 17.25
N LEU A 100 6.98 2.29 16.86
CA LEU A 100 5.94 1.24 16.79
C LEU A 100 5.50 0.72 18.17
N GLU A 101 6.34 0.87 19.19
CA GLU A 101 6.04 0.51 20.58
C GLU A 101 5.03 1.45 21.23
N ALA A 102 4.83 2.66 20.68
CA ALA A 102 3.84 3.58 21.20
C ALA A 102 2.45 2.92 21.25
N PRO A 103 1.76 2.91 22.41
CA PRO A 103 0.53 2.13 22.62
C PRO A 103 -0.63 2.63 21.75
N ASP A 104 -0.52 3.84 21.21
CA ASP A 104 -1.50 4.44 20.34
C ASP A 104 -1.13 4.43 18.86
N VAL A 105 -0.01 3.84 18.44
CA VAL A 105 0.30 3.55 17.03
C VAL A 105 -0.42 2.27 16.59
N GLN A 106 -0.96 2.25 15.37
CA GLN A 106 -1.67 1.08 14.84
C GLN A 106 -1.00 0.41 13.64
N ALA A 107 -0.11 1.11 12.94
CA ALA A 107 0.41 0.63 11.67
C ALA A 107 1.75 1.29 11.33
N LEU A 108 2.41 0.73 10.32
CA LEU A 108 3.55 1.31 9.64
C LEU A 108 3.15 1.69 8.21
N PHE A 109 3.59 2.86 7.75
CA PHE A 109 3.50 3.31 6.37
C PHE A 109 4.90 3.49 5.78
N LEU A 110 5.15 2.84 4.65
CA LEU A 110 6.41 2.95 3.91
C LEU A 110 6.17 3.52 2.52
N ASP A 111 7.03 4.44 2.09
CA ASP A 111 7.13 4.85 0.71
C ASP A 111 8.18 3.97 0.01
N GLY A 112 7.73 2.91 -0.65
CA GLY A 112 8.57 1.98 -1.39
C GLY A 112 9.13 2.54 -2.70
N SER A 113 8.82 3.79 -3.04
CA SER A 113 9.45 4.55 -4.12
C SER A 113 10.65 5.38 -3.66
N PHE A 114 10.91 5.44 -2.35
CA PHE A 114 12.03 6.18 -1.83
C PHE A 114 13.35 5.51 -2.20
N HIS A 115 14.22 6.28 -2.86
CA HIS A 115 15.61 5.93 -3.12
C HIS A 115 16.51 6.76 -2.22
N PRO A 116 17.30 6.13 -1.31
CA PRO A 116 18.26 6.88 -0.51
C PRO A 116 19.28 7.55 -1.42
N ALA A 117 19.73 8.76 -1.04
CA ALA A 117 20.87 9.35 -1.71
C ALA A 117 22.13 8.50 -1.47
N ALA A 118 23.10 8.55 -2.38
CA ALA A 118 24.33 7.78 -2.25
C ALA A 118 25.03 8.07 -0.90
N GLY A 119 25.19 7.04 -0.07
CA GLY A 119 25.84 7.13 1.26
C GLY A 119 24.89 7.13 2.46
N GLU A 120 23.57 7.12 2.25
CA GLU A 120 22.60 7.06 3.35
C GLU A 120 22.32 5.60 3.75
N VAL A 121 22.48 5.27 5.04
CA VAL A 121 22.08 3.97 5.59
C VAL A 121 20.56 3.97 5.76
N PHE A 122 19.88 3.19 4.94
CA PHE A 122 18.44 2.96 5.03
C PHE A 122 18.16 1.47 5.23
N PRO A 123 17.42 1.08 6.29
CA PRO A 123 16.94 -0.28 6.41
C PRO A 123 16.09 -0.63 5.19
N LEU A 124 16.29 -1.83 4.65
CA LEU A 124 15.53 -2.30 3.50
C LEU A 124 14.04 -2.35 3.88
N PRO A 125 13.11 -1.94 3.00
CA PRO A 125 11.68 -2.00 3.28
C PRO A 125 11.22 -3.36 3.83
N HIS A 126 11.87 -4.46 3.42
CA HIS A 126 11.56 -5.81 3.89
C HIS A 126 11.85 -6.02 5.39
N GLU A 127 12.96 -5.48 5.91
CA GLU A 127 13.33 -5.62 7.32
C GLU A 127 12.35 -4.88 8.21
N LEU A 128 11.95 -3.67 7.80
CA LEU A 128 10.94 -2.89 8.51
C LEU A 128 9.56 -3.54 8.46
N ILE A 129 9.19 -4.13 7.31
CA ILE A 129 7.94 -4.91 7.19
C ILE A 129 7.97 -6.07 8.19
N PHE A 130 9.04 -6.86 8.20
CA PHE A 130 9.20 -7.98 9.11
C PHE A 130 9.12 -7.51 10.59
N ALA A 131 9.87 -6.47 10.94
CA ALA A 131 9.93 -5.94 12.30
C ALA A 131 8.59 -5.40 12.82
N ALA A 132 7.78 -4.80 11.93
CA ALA A 132 6.43 -4.36 12.25
C ALA A 132 5.47 -5.54 12.46
N ARG A 133 5.57 -6.59 11.62
CA ARG A 133 4.77 -7.80 11.75
C ARG A 133 5.03 -8.56 13.05
N GLU A 134 6.28 -8.68 13.47
CA GLU A 134 6.66 -9.29 14.76
C GLU A 134 6.02 -8.57 15.98
N ARG A 135 5.51 -7.35 15.78
CA ARG A 135 4.83 -6.53 16.80
C ARG A 135 3.32 -6.39 16.55
N ASP A 136 2.74 -7.24 15.70
CA ASP A 136 1.35 -7.18 15.27
C ASP A 136 0.95 -5.78 14.73
N ARG A 137 1.88 -5.09 14.08
CA ARG A 137 1.63 -3.80 13.44
C ARG A 137 1.45 -4.02 11.94
N PRO A 138 0.23 -3.84 11.40
CA PRO A 138 0.03 -3.99 9.97
C PRO A 138 0.78 -2.92 9.18
N VAL A 139 1.20 -3.29 7.98
CA VAL A 139 2.02 -2.44 7.10
C VAL A 139 1.26 -2.07 5.83
N LEU A 140 1.25 -0.78 5.52
CA LEU A 140 0.85 -0.24 4.22
C LEU A 140 2.08 0.26 3.48
N VAL A 141 2.28 -0.20 2.25
CA VAL A 141 3.37 0.29 1.39
C VAL A 141 2.81 1.03 0.19
N HIS A 142 3.35 2.21 -0.13
CA HIS A 142 3.20 2.83 -1.44
C HIS A 142 4.27 2.26 -2.39
N ALA A 143 3.86 1.62 -3.48
CA ALA A 143 4.76 1.02 -4.47
C ALA A 143 4.63 1.70 -5.83
N GLU A 144 5.76 2.16 -6.37
CA GLU A 144 5.86 2.84 -7.68
C GLU A 144 5.55 1.93 -8.88
N SER A 145 5.64 0.61 -8.71
CA SER A 145 5.46 -0.36 -9.79
C SER A 145 4.83 -1.66 -9.29
N ALA A 146 4.27 -2.44 -10.22
CA ALA A 146 3.71 -3.76 -9.95
C ALA A 146 4.75 -4.75 -9.40
N ALA A 147 5.99 -4.68 -9.91
CA ALA A 147 7.09 -5.52 -9.44
C ALA A 147 7.47 -5.19 -7.99
N ARG A 148 7.59 -3.89 -7.67
CA ARG A 148 7.79 -3.43 -6.27
C ARG A 148 6.62 -3.85 -5.39
N ALA A 149 5.39 -3.71 -5.87
CA ALA A 149 4.20 -4.09 -5.11
C ALA A 149 4.20 -5.57 -4.74
N THR A 150 4.53 -6.43 -5.69
CA THR A 150 4.65 -7.89 -5.48
C THR A 150 5.73 -8.18 -4.43
N ALA A 151 6.92 -7.59 -4.58
CA ALA A 151 8.02 -7.78 -3.61
C ALA A 151 7.64 -7.35 -2.18
N MET A 152 6.88 -6.27 -2.02
CA MET A 152 6.43 -5.82 -0.68
C MET A 152 5.38 -6.76 -0.08
N LEU A 153 4.50 -7.33 -0.90
CA LEU A 153 3.53 -8.34 -0.47
C LEU A 153 4.25 -9.63 -0.04
N ASP A 154 5.25 -10.08 -0.81
CA ASP A 154 6.09 -11.24 -0.48
C ASP A 154 6.87 -11.03 0.83
N ALA A 155 7.34 -9.81 1.08
CA ALA A 155 7.96 -9.41 2.35
C ALA A 155 6.96 -9.39 3.52
N GLY A 156 5.66 -9.45 3.24
CA GLY A 156 4.60 -9.58 4.23
C GLY A 156 3.77 -8.32 4.49
N ALA A 157 3.84 -7.30 3.63
CA ALA A 157 2.99 -6.13 3.79
C ALA A 157 1.50 -6.54 3.78
N ASP A 158 0.70 -6.00 4.71
CA ASP A 158 -0.74 -6.27 4.76
C ASP A 158 -1.47 -5.68 3.56
N LEU A 159 -1.02 -4.50 3.14
CA LEU A 159 -1.56 -3.73 2.03
C LEU A 159 -0.44 -3.07 1.24
N VAL A 160 -0.62 -3.03 -0.07
CA VAL A 160 0.18 -2.23 -0.99
C VAL A 160 -0.74 -1.36 -1.84
N ALA A 161 -0.47 -0.05 -1.82
CA ALA A 161 -1.05 0.91 -2.73
C ALA A 161 -0.10 1.12 -3.91
N THR A 162 -0.58 0.83 -5.11
CA THR A 162 0.13 1.09 -6.37
C THR A 162 -0.83 1.76 -7.34
N GLY A 163 -0.38 2.11 -8.54
CA GLY A 163 -1.23 2.75 -9.52
C GLY A 163 -0.56 2.88 -10.87
N VAL A 164 -1.38 3.21 -11.85
CA VAL A 164 -0.96 3.56 -13.21
C VAL A 164 -1.28 5.03 -13.36
N ASP A 165 -0.25 5.86 -13.35
CA ASP A 165 -0.36 7.32 -13.38
C ASP A 165 -1.30 7.88 -12.28
N ASP A 166 -1.83 9.08 -12.48
CA ASP A 166 -2.78 9.73 -11.56
C ASP A 166 -4.23 9.24 -11.73
N ALA A 167 -4.52 8.52 -12.82
CA ALA A 167 -5.87 8.19 -13.27
C ALA A 167 -6.52 6.99 -12.57
N ALA A 168 -5.73 6.05 -12.04
CA ALA A 168 -6.27 4.89 -11.32
C ALA A 168 -5.29 4.29 -10.31
N GLY A 169 -5.78 4.06 -9.09
CA GLY A 169 -5.05 3.37 -8.03
C GLY A 169 -5.51 1.93 -7.86
N ILE A 170 -4.60 1.11 -7.34
CA ILE A 170 -4.87 -0.28 -6.96
C ILE A 170 -4.40 -0.45 -5.51
N LEU A 171 -5.28 -0.97 -4.68
CA LEU A 171 -4.95 -1.39 -3.32
C LEU A 171 -5.04 -2.92 -3.27
N ALA A 172 -3.92 -3.59 -3.05
CA ALA A 172 -3.83 -5.05 -3.03
C ALA A 172 -3.26 -5.54 -1.68
N GLY A 173 -3.60 -6.75 -1.27
CA GLY A 173 -3.12 -7.28 0.01
C GLY A 173 -3.82 -8.55 0.46
N SER A 174 -3.76 -8.79 1.77
CA SER A 174 -4.46 -9.93 2.38
C SER A 174 -5.97 -9.77 2.29
N ALA A 175 -6.71 -10.88 2.12
CA ALA A 175 -8.17 -10.84 2.06
C ALA A 175 -8.82 -10.15 3.29
N PRO A 176 -8.34 -10.37 4.54
CA PRO A 176 -8.87 -9.65 5.71
C PRO A 176 -8.60 -8.14 5.68
N ALA A 177 -7.44 -7.70 5.16
CA ALA A 177 -7.11 -6.28 5.05
C ALA A 177 -7.95 -5.60 3.95
N ILE A 178 -8.07 -6.24 2.78
CA ILE A 178 -8.91 -5.74 1.68
C ILE A 178 -10.39 -5.72 2.05
N ALA A 179 -10.88 -6.71 2.80
CA ALA A 179 -12.25 -6.69 3.32
C ALA A 179 -12.50 -5.51 4.28
N ARG A 180 -11.51 -5.09 5.08
CA ARG A 180 -11.61 -3.86 5.91
C ARG A 180 -11.76 -2.62 5.04
N CYS A 181 -10.94 -2.50 3.99
CA CYS A 181 -11.05 -1.42 3.01
C CYS A 181 -12.43 -1.40 2.33
N GLY A 182 -12.94 -2.57 1.94
CA GLY A 182 -14.26 -2.74 1.33
C GLY A 182 -15.43 -2.25 2.20
N ARG A 183 -15.32 -2.33 3.54
CA ARG A 183 -16.35 -1.79 4.46
C ARG A 183 -16.31 -0.26 4.57
N LEU A 184 -15.14 0.35 4.34
CA LEU A 184 -15.03 1.81 4.26
C LEU A 184 -15.54 2.36 2.93
N PHE A 185 -15.49 1.53 1.88
CA PHE A 185 -15.99 1.78 0.53
C PHE A 185 -17.51 2.01 0.47
N THR A 186 -18.30 1.36 1.33
CA THR A 186 -19.77 1.49 1.34
C THR A 186 -20.28 2.75 2.05
N GLY A 187 -19.38 3.61 2.53
CA GLY A 187 -19.70 4.91 3.14
C GLY A 187 -18.93 6.05 2.46
N ILE A 188 -18.06 6.73 3.20
CA ILE A 188 -17.24 7.87 2.71
C ILE A 188 -16.35 7.48 1.51
N GLY A 189 -15.99 6.20 1.36
CA GLY A 189 -15.15 5.71 0.27
C GLY A 189 -15.86 5.54 -1.09
N ALA A 190 -17.16 5.80 -1.21
CA ALA A 190 -17.88 5.65 -2.49
C ALA A 190 -17.34 6.58 -3.58
N ALA A 191 -16.91 7.79 -3.21
CA ALA A 191 -16.26 8.75 -4.13
C ALA A 191 -14.82 8.35 -4.50
N MET A 192 -14.26 7.33 -3.83
CA MET A 192 -12.88 6.88 -4.01
C MET A 192 -12.80 5.62 -4.89
N VAL A 193 -13.94 5.15 -5.43
CA VAL A 193 -14.02 4.01 -6.35
C VAL A 193 -13.56 4.44 -7.74
N ALA A 194 -12.72 3.63 -8.38
CA ALA A 194 -12.38 3.85 -9.78
C ALA A 194 -13.62 3.75 -10.69
N HIS A 195 -13.72 4.66 -11.66
CA HIS A 195 -14.66 4.48 -12.76
C HIS A 195 -14.23 3.28 -13.65
N ARG A 196 -15.17 2.74 -14.42
CA ARG A 196 -14.94 1.57 -15.29
C ARG A 196 -13.77 1.75 -16.27
N SER A 197 -13.60 2.97 -16.81
CA SER A 197 -12.45 3.31 -17.67
C SER A 197 -11.13 3.19 -16.90
N GLY A 198 -11.06 3.77 -15.70
CA GLY A 198 -9.88 3.66 -14.83
C GLY A 198 -9.55 2.21 -14.44
N VAL A 199 -10.55 1.33 -14.27
CA VAL A 199 -10.30 -0.11 -14.04
C VAL A 199 -9.65 -0.77 -15.26
N ALA A 200 -10.12 -0.47 -16.47
CA ALA A 200 -9.56 -1.04 -17.69
C ALA A 200 -8.12 -0.56 -17.94
N GLU A 201 -7.87 0.74 -17.78
CA GLU A 201 -6.55 1.37 -17.89
C GLU A 201 -5.57 0.78 -16.87
N ALA A 202 -6.00 0.65 -15.61
CA ALA A 202 -5.20 0.05 -14.55
C ALA A 202 -4.81 -1.41 -14.86
N LEU A 203 -5.74 -2.21 -15.36
CA LEU A 203 -5.48 -3.61 -15.73
C LEU A 203 -4.55 -3.73 -16.94
N GLU A 204 -4.70 -2.86 -17.93
CA GLU A 204 -3.86 -2.86 -19.13
C GLU A 204 -2.42 -2.52 -18.77
N ALA A 205 -2.21 -1.44 -18.01
CA ALA A 205 -0.87 -1.02 -17.64
C ALA A 205 -0.21 -1.92 -16.59
N LEU A 206 -0.97 -2.54 -15.67
CA LEU A 206 -0.47 -3.66 -14.89
C LEU A 206 0.08 -4.76 -15.81
N GLY A 207 -0.61 -5.07 -16.92
CA GLY A 207 -0.24 -6.13 -17.85
C GLY A 207 1.02 -5.83 -18.67
N ARG A 208 1.33 -4.54 -18.87
CA ARG A 208 2.58 -4.09 -19.51
C ARG A 208 3.77 -4.13 -18.55
N THR A 209 3.53 -4.00 -17.25
CA THR A 209 4.56 -3.86 -16.22
C THR A 209 4.80 -5.12 -15.38
N THR A 210 3.95 -6.15 -15.51
CA THR A 210 4.23 -7.46 -14.91
C THR A 210 5.35 -8.12 -15.72
N PRO A 211 6.55 -8.37 -15.15
CA PRO A 211 7.57 -9.11 -15.88
C PRO A 211 7.01 -10.50 -16.22
N LYS A 212 7.12 -10.92 -17.49
CA LYS A 212 6.91 -12.33 -17.84
C LYS A 212 7.82 -13.15 -16.92
N ARG A 213 7.27 -14.11 -16.17
CA ARG A 213 8.07 -15.07 -15.39
C ARG A 213 9.19 -15.61 -16.27
N VAL A 214 10.41 -15.14 -16.04
CA VAL A 214 11.59 -15.79 -16.58
C VAL A 214 11.73 -17.03 -15.71
N SER A 215 11.55 -18.21 -16.30
CA SER A 215 11.83 -19.45 -15.58
C SER A 215 13.28 -19.35 -15.10
N PRO A 216 13.58 -19.63 -13.82
CA PRO A 216 14.96 -19.67 -13.38
C PRO A 216 15.65 -20.73 -14.23
N GLY A 217 16.54 -20.29 -15.13
CA GLY A 217 17.43 -21.19 -15.83
C GLY A 217 18.21 -22.01 -14.81
N PRO A 218 18.59 -23.25 -15.14
CA PRO A 218 19.34 -24.09 -14.20
C PRO A 218 20.57 -23.32 -13.72
N VAL A 219 20.68 -23.16 -12.40
CA VAL A 219 21.87 -22.62 -11.75
C VAL A 219 23.00 -23.58 -12.12
N PRO A 220 24.05 -23.13 -12.83
CA PRO A 220 25.19 -24.01 -13.08
C PRO A 220 25.80 -24.37 -11.73
N LEU A 221 25.73 -25.66 -11.38
CA LEU A 221 26.52 -26.21 -10.30
C LEU A 221 27.98 -26.10 -10.75
N GLY A 222 28.69 -25.13 -10.18
CA GLY A 222 30.12 -25.00 -10.38
C GLY A 222 30.83 -26.28 -9.95
N THR A 223 31.63 -26.82 -10.87
CA THR A 223 32.64 -27.85 -10.63
C THR A 223 33.82 -27.31 -9.83
#